data_AF-A0A4R4LAF1-F1
#
_entry.id   AF-A0A4R4LAF1-F1
#
_cell.length_a   1.000
_cell.length_b   1.000
_cell.length_c   1.000
_cell.angle_alpha   90.00
_cell.angle_beta   90.00
_cell.angle_gamma   90.00
#
_symmetry.space_group_name_H-M   'P 1'
#
loop_
_entity.id
_entity.type
_entity.pdbx_description
1 polymer ?
#
loop_
_entity_poly.entity_id
_entity_poly.type
_entity_poly.pdbx_seq_one_letter_code
_entity_poly.pdbx_strand_id
1 'polypeptide(L)'
;MGWQSWSDTGEVQARLATGADPNGHVPHWGPVLHVAAEHGSAHVVAALAALVDDIDAEHNGRTALWVAVHADKPDNARALAAAGADPWRHSA
;
A
#
# COMPACT_ATOMS: atom_id res chain seq x y z
N MET A 1 -10.40 -5.69 -17.89
CA MET A 1 -9.35 -5.31 -16.92
C MET A 1 -9.04 -6.54 -16.09
N GLY A 2 -7.88 -7.14 -16.31
CA GLY A 2 -7.52 -8.45 -15.76
C GLY A 2 -6.64 -8.33 -14.52
N TRP A 3 -6.84 -9.25 -13.59
CA TRP A 3 -6.22 -9.47 -12.28
C TRP A 3 -4.67 -9.49 -12.24
N GLN A 4 -3.99 -9.34 -13.38
CA GLN A 4 -2.52 -9.30 -13.49
C GLN A 4 -1.93 -7.90 -13.26
N SER A 5 -2.78 -6.87 -13.25
CA SER A 5 -2.37 -5.46 -13.30
C SER A 5 -1.64 -4.92 -12.05
N TRP A 6 -1.73 -5.62 -10.92
CA TRP A 6 -1.14 -5.19 -9.64
C TRP A 6 0.07 -6.02 -9.21
N SER A 7 0.31 -7.15 -9.88
CA SER A 7 1.54 -7.96 -9.74
C SER A 7 2.67 -7.38 -10.59
N ASP A 8 2.32 -6.72 -11.69
CA ASP A 8 3.27 -6.10 -12.60
C ASP A 8 3.78 -4.78 -12.03
N THR A 9 4.97 -4.87 -11.42
CA THR A 9 5.70 -3.74 -10.83
C THR A 9 5.85 -2.58 -11.83
N GLY A 10 5.95 -2.88 -13.12
CA GLY A 10 6.04 -1.88 -14.19
C GLY A 10 4.73 -1.12 -14.45
N GLU A 11 3.55 -1.73 -14.27
CA GLU A 11 2.27 -1.02 -14.48
C GLU A 11 1.95 -0.11 -13.29
N VAL A 12 2.24 -0.54 -12.06
CA VAL A 12 2.08 0.31 -10.87
C VAL A 12 3.05 1.49 -10.92
N GLN A 13 4.32 1.27 -11.30
CA GLN A 13 5.27 2.36 -11.51
C GLN A 13 4.88 3.27 -12.67
N ALA A 14 4.36 2.75 -13.78
CA ALA A 14 3.87 3.57 -14.89
C ALA A 14 2.65 4.41 -14.46
N ARG A 15 1.73 3.85 -13.67
CA ARG A 15 0.55 4.59 -13.16
C ARG A 15 0.94 5.69 -12.17
N LEU A 16 1.89 5.41 -11.27
CA LEU A 16 2.44 6.43 -10.37
C LEU A 16 3.21 7.50 -11.14
N ALA A 17 3.98 7.11 -12.16
CA ALA A 17 4.67 8.04 -13.05
C ALA A 17 3.70 8.91 -13.90
N THR A 18 2.46 8.44 -14.13
CA THR A 18 1.41 9.22 -14.81
C THR A 18 0.59 10.13 -13.88
N GLY A 19 0.94 10.23 -12.59
CA GLY A 19 0.27 11.13 -11.65
C GLY A 19 -0.95 10.52 -10.93
N ALA A 20 -0.96 9.20 -10.73
CA ALA A 20 -1.95 8.58 -9.87
C ALA A 20 -1.80 9.11 -8.43
N ASP A 21 -2.93 9.52 -7.84
CA ASP A 21 -2.99 10.04 -6.47
C ASP A 21 -2.60 8.92 -5.47
N PRO A 22 -1.50 9.08 -4.70
CA PRO A 22 -1.05 8.09 -3.72
C PRO A 22 -2.07 7.90 -2.58
N ASN A 23 -2.89 8.91 -2.26
CA ASN A 23 -3.97 8.83 -1.29
C ASN A 23 -5.28 8.31 -1.90
N GLY A 24 -5.27 7.99 -3.19
CA GLY A 24 -6.43 7.59 -3.94
C GLY A 24 -6.88 6.15 -3.67
N HIS A 25 -7.87 5.73 -4.45
CA HIS A 25 -8.48 4.41 -4.36
C HIS A 25 -8.41 3.65 -5.68
N VAL A 26 -8.22 2.34 -5.55
CA VAL A 26 -8.35 1.34 -6.58
C VAL A 26 -9.81 0.91 -6.66
N PRO A 27 -10.48 1.06 -7.81
CA PRO A 27 -11.87 0.65 -7.97
C PRO A 27 -12.05 -0.83 -7.61
N HIS A 28 -12.95 -1.12 -6.66
CA HIS A 28 -13.28 -2.45 -6.12
C HIS A 28 -12.27 -3.09 -5.16
N TRP A 29 -11.11 -2.49 -4.89
CA TRP A 29 -10.07 -3.11 -4.03
C TRP A 29 -9.78 -2.31 -2.76
N GLY A 30 -9.77 -0.97 -2.81
CA GLY A 30 -9.47 -0.15 -1.64
C GLY A 30 -8.39 0.90 -1.91
N PRO A 31 -7.80 1.52 -0.87
CA PRO A 31 -6.78 2.54 -1.02
C PRO A 31 -5.53 1.98 -1.71
N VAL A 32 -4.83 2.83 -2.46
CA VAL A 32 -3.65 2.42 -3.23
C VAL A 32 -2.57 1.80 -2.33
N LEU A 33 -2.32 2.36 -1.14
CA LEU A 33 -1.31 1.84 -0.22
C LEU A 33 -1.69 0.46 0.35
N HIS A 34 -2.96 0.20 0.65
CA HIS A 34 -3.42 -1.13 1.12
C HIS A 34 -3.27 -2.19 0.04
N VAL A 35 -3.64 -1.88 -1.19
CA VAL A 35 -3.50 -2.83 -2.30
C VAL A 35 -2.02 -3.10 -2.58
N ALA A 36 -1.17 -2.08 -2.52
CA ALA A 36 0.28 -2.25 -2.65
C ALA A 36 0.87 -3.07 -1.49
N ALA A 37 0.39 -2.89 -0.26
CA ALA A 37 0.81 -3.66 0.90
C ALA A 37 0.52 -5.17 0.71
N GLU A 38 -0.64 -5.50 0.13
CA GLU A 38 -1.07 -6.89 -0.11
C GLU A 38 -0.39 -7.55 -1.32
N HIS A 39 -0.28 -6.82 -2.45
CA HIS A 39 0.10 -7.42 -3.74
C HIS A 39 1.37 -6.84 -4.35
N GLY A 40 1.80 -5.65 -3.91
CA GLY A 40 2.96 -4.95 -4.45
C GLY A 40 4.30 -5.47 -3.93
N SER A 41 5.37 -4.87 -4.43
CA SER A 41 6.73 -5.09 -3.93
C SER A 41 7.12 -4.07 -2.86
N ALA A 42 8.08 -4.42 -2.01
CA ALA A 42 8.56 -3.54 -0.94
C ALA A 42 9.07 -2.18 -1.47
N HIS A 43 9.63 -2.16 -2.68
CA HIS A 43 10.07 -0.92 -3.32
C HIS A 43 8.89 -0.01 -3.70
N VAL A 44 7.81 -0.58 -4.26
CA VAL A 44 6.59 0.18 -4.59
C VAL A 44 5.91 0.69 -3.32
N VAL A 45 5.84 -0.16 -2.29
CA VAL A 45 5.29 0.20 -0.98
C VAL A 45 6.08 1.35 -0.36
N ALA A 46 7.42 1.30 -0.39
CA ALA A 46 8.26 2.38 0.12
C ALA A 46 8.05 3.70 -0.65
N ALA A 47 7.93 3.63 -1.99
CA ALA A 47 7.68 4.80 -2.81
C ALA A 47 6.32 5.44 -2.51
N LEU A 48 5.27 4.62 -2.38
CA LEU A 48 3.92 5.10 -2.03
C LEU A 48 3.86 5.65 -0.61
N ALA A 49 4.46 4.96 0.35
CA ALA A 49 4.50 5.38 1.75
C ALA A 49 5.16 6.75 1.94
N ALA A 50 6.12 7.12 1.08
CA ALA A 50 6.75 8.43 1.09
C ALA A 50 5.91 9.55 0.47
N LEU A 51 4.81 9.22 -0.22
CA LEU A 51 3.97 10.16 -0.97
C LEU A 51 2.58 10.36 -0.36
N VAL A 52 2.13 9.48 0.54
CA VAL A 52 0.85 9.60 1.23
C VAL A 52 0.91 10.61 2.36
N ASP A 53 -0.23 11.23 2.67
CA ASP A 53 -0.35 12.21 3.76
C ASP A 53 -0.46 11.52 5.14
N ASP A 54 -1.13 10.36 5.20
CA ASP A 54 -1.26 9.52 6.40
C ASP A 54 -0.93 8.07 6.03
N ILE A 55 0.27 7.61 6.43
CA ILE A 55 0.73 6.24 6.21
C ILE A 55 -0.11 5.19 6.96
N ASP A 56 -0.75 5.61 8.05
CA ASP A 56 -1.57 4.73 8.86
C ASP A 56 -3.06 4.82 8.54
N ALA A 57 -3.45 5.58 7.52
CA ALA A 57 -4.84 5.73 7.10
C ALA A 57 -5.57 4.38 7.10
N GLU A 58 -6.73 4.33 7.74
CA GLU A 58 -7.46 3.08 7.88
C GLU A 58 -8.47 2.90 6.76
N HIS A 59 -8.61 1.66 6.30
CA HIS A 59 -9.68 1.25 5.42
C HIS A 59 -10.35 0.00 5.96
N ASN A 60 -11.64 0.12 6.31
CA ASN A 60 -12.39 -0.93 6.99
C ASN A 60 -11.68 -1.42 8.27
N GLY A 61 -11.22 -0.47 9.11
CA GLY A 61 -10.55 -0.73 10.39
C GLY A 61 -9.18 -1.39 10.27
N ARG A 62 -8.51 -1.25 9.13
CA ARG A 62 -7.21 -1.89 8.84
C ARG A 62 -6.26 -0.87 8.26
N THR A 63 -5.04 -0.80 8.78
CA THR A 63 -3.93 -0.03 8.20
C THR A 63 -3.28 -0.80 7.05
N ALA A 64 -2.49 -0.13 6.22
CA ALA A 64 -1.69 -0.81 5.21
C ALA A 64 -0.70 -1.82 5.84
N LEU A 65 -0.15 -1.50 7.02
CA LEU A 65 0.74 -2.40 7.76
C LEU A 65 0.01 -3.66 8.22
N TRP A 66 -1.22 -3.53 8.74
CA TRP A 66 -2.05 -4.68 9.09
C TRP A 66 -2.26 -5.60 7.89
N VAL A 67 -2.57 -5.03 6.71
CA VAL A 67 -2.80 -5.80 5.48
C VAL A 67 -1.54 -6.55 5.06
N ALA A 68 -0.37 -5.92 5.07
CA ALA A 68 0.90 -6.58 4.73
C ALA A 68 1.20 -7.77 5.66
N VAL A 69 0.96 -7.61 6.97
CA VAL A 69 1.16 -8.69 7.94
C VAL A 69 0.16 -9.82 7.73
N HIS A 70 -1.12 -9.49 7.55
CA HIS A 70 -2.18 -10.49 7.32
C HIS A 70 -1.98 -11.29 6.03
N ALA A 71 -1.43 -10.65 4.98
CA ALA A 71 -1.16 -11.26 3.68
C ALA A 71 0.19 -12.00 3.59
N ASP A 72 0.90 -12.16 4.71
CA ASP A 72 2.24 -12.78 4.78
C ASP A 72 3.26 -12.11 3.85
N LYS A 73 3.31 -10.77 3.88
CA LYS A 73 4.24 -9.93 3.11
C LYS A 73 5.27 -9.25 4.02
N PRO A 74 6.26 -10.00 4.56
CA PRO A 74 7.21 -9.47 5.53
C PRO A 74 8.05 -8.31 5.00
N ASP A 75 8.41 -8.31 3.71
CA ASP A 75 9.20 -7.23 3.13
C ASP A 75 8.38 -5.94 2.94
N ASN A 76 7.10 -6.06 2.63
CA ASN A 76 6.19 -4.91 2.55
C ASN A 76 5.90 -4.34 3.94
N ALA A 77 5.70 -5.21 4.93
CA ALA A 77 5.55 -4.81 6.33
C ALA A 77 6.80 -4.06 6.85
N ARG A 78 8.00 -4.57 6.51
CA ARG A 78 9.26 -3.87 6.82
C ARG A 78 9.37 -2.52 6.13
N ALA A 79 8.95 -2.41 4.86
CA ALA A 79 8.97 -1.14 4.15
C ALA A 79 8.04 -0.10 4.80
N LEU A 80 6.82 -0.50 5.19
CA LEU A 80 5.87 0.37 5.89
C LEU A 80 6.40 0.79 7.26
N ALA A 81 6.92 -0.15 8.05
CA ALA A 81 7.51 0.16 9.35
C ALA A 81 8.73 1.09 9.23
N ALA A 82 9.58 0.89 8.22
CA ALA A 82 10.71 1.77 7.95
C ALA A 82 10.27 3.17 7.49
N ALA A 83 9.10 3.29 6.86
CA ALA A 83 8.48 4.56 6.49
C ALA A 83 7.70 5.23 7.64
N GLY A 84 7.65 4.61 8.82
CA GLY A 84 7.05 5.19 10.03
C GLY A 84 5.63 4.74 10.35
N ALA A 85 5.11 3.70 9.68
CA ALA A 85 3.81 3.13 10.02
C ALA A 85 3.82 2.57 11.45
N ASP A 86 2.82 2.94 12.26
CA ASP A 86 2.74 2.55 13.65
C ASP A 86 2.14 1.13 13.81
N PRO A 87 2.92 0.14 14.28
CA PRO A 87 2.41 -1.21 14.53
C PRO A 87 1.38 -1.28 15.68
N TRP A 88 1.30 -0.25 16.51
CA TRP A 88 0.41 -0.17 17.66
C TRP A 88 -0.73 0.82 17.47
N ARG A 89 -0.95 1.35 16.27
CA ARG A 89 -2.06 2.30 16.07
C ARG A 89 -3.36 1.62 16.46
N HIS A 90 -3.96 2.12 17.54
CA HIS A 90 -5.24 1.66 18.00
C HIS A 90 -6.32 2.21 17.07
N SER A 91 -6.95 1.33 16.30
CA SER A 91 -8.23 1.62 15.65
C SER A 91 -9.21 2.06 16.74
N ALA A 92 -9.64 3.31 16.69
CA ALA A 92 -10.60 3.86 17.66
C ALA A 92 -12.01 3.31 17.43
#